data_AF-A0A941SMF0-F1
#
_entry.id   AF-A0A941SMF0-F1
#
_cell.length_a   1.000
_cell.length_b   1.000
_cell.length_c   1.000
_cell.angle_alpha   90.00
_cell.angle_beta   90.00
_cell.angle_gamma   90.00
#
_symmetry.space_group_name_H-M   'P 1'
#
loop_
_entity.id
_entity.type
_entity.pdbx_description
1 polymer ?
#
loop_
_entity_poly.entity_id
_entity_poly.type
_entity_poly.pdbx_seq_one_letter_code
_entity_poly.pdbx_strand_id
1 'polypeptide(L)'
;MIQKKSIPTYIYGEGIQENSLLQGDVLKVQGQFSNFFKQFYPEVSFPDHEDQYVMVLTQSCDLVKSHKRKPKVSHINVCLIRTLRSLVRVLISEEIKPLSIAGNNILEREANDRLKDKLSKLLNNSDQKLNFFLPMQSPFTEDMVAMIPLSFSFRIEHYNLLAQNKVLVLKPEFQAKVGYIISELYGRVGTPDLSDFGWNDKSVRDYINTLLHDLNLIQVPDSGFLQYIEENWKDGNTSIHELIEKCDAKNVADSFQPIRNELKQNLKTQLIRLFEDKEKIDTLKAMEKKDLAKEIVNILNNSGL
;
A
#
# COMPACT_ATOMS: atom_id res chain seq x y z
N MET A 1 -30.87 7.18 32.83
CA MET A 1 -30.22 7.93 31.73
C MET A 1 -28.90 8.47 32.26
N ILE A 2 -27.77 7.92 31.83
CA ILE A 2 -26.46 8.49 32.16
C ILE A 2 -26.31 9.74 31.29
N GLN A 3 -26.25 10.93 31.88
CA GLN A 3 -25.88 12.14 31.14
C GLN A 3 -24.54 11.89 30.45
N LYS A 4 -24.55 11.88 29.12
CA LYS A 4 -23.35 11.67 28.31
C LYS A 4 -22.48 12.93 28.48
N LYS A 5 -21.54 12.89 29.42
CA LYS A 5 -20.51 13.93 29.52
C LYS A 5 -19.75 13.95 28.19
N SER A 6 -19.77 15.08 27.49
CA SER A 6 -18.94 15.30 26.32
C SER A 6 -17.55 15.74 26.77
N ILE A 7 -16.52 15.31 26.03
CA ILE A 7 -15.16 15.82 26.22
C ILE A 7 -15.17 17.30 25.84
N PRO A 8 -14.57 18.21 26.64
CA PRO A 8 -14.50 19.62 26.29
C PRO A 8 -13.68 19.82 25.01
N THR A 9 -13.98 20.87 24.25
CA THR A 9 -13.23 21.27 23.06
C THR A 9 -11.94 22.02 23.45
N TYR A 10 -11.00 21.31 24.07
CA TYR A 10 -9.82 21.94 24.67
C TYR A 10 -8.69 22.21 23.67
N ILE A 11 -8.68 21.53 22.52
CA ILE A 11 -7.54 21.56 21.57
C ILE A 11 -7.66 22.57 20.43
N TYR A 12 -8.86 23.03 20.09
CA TYR A 12 -9.09 23.86 18.92
C TYR A 12 -8.92 25.34 19.25
N GLY A 13 -8.28 26.08 18.34
CA GLY A 13 -8.11 27.53 18.42
C GLY A 13 -9.34 28.29 17.96
N GLU A 14 -9.34 29.59 18.24
CA GLU A 14 -10.34 30.53 17.73
C GLU A 14 -9.87 31.12 16.39
N GLY A 15 -10.80 31.30 15.46
CA GLY A 15 -10.57 32.02 14.21
C GLY A 15 -9.81 31.21 13.14
N ILE A 16 -10.55 30.76 12.12
CA ILE A 16 -9.94 30.18 10.92
C ILE A 16 -9.38 31.34 10.10
N GLN A 17 -8.05 31.52 10.12
CA GLN A 17 -7.42 32.46 9.19
C GLN A 17 -7.57 31.93 7.76
N GLU A 18 -8.33 32.64 6.94
CA GLU A 18 -8.51 32.30 5.53
C GLU A 18 -7.16 32.38 4.79
N ASN A 19 -6.89 31.39 3.92
CA ASN A 19 -5.72 31.34 3.03
C ASN A 19 -4.34 31.13 3.69
N SER A 20 -4.26 30.71 4.94
CA SER A 20 -3.03 30.21 5.57
C SER A 20 -3.15 28.73 5.95
N LEU A 21 -2.03 28.02 5.97
CA LEU A 21 -1.93 26.67 6.51
C LEU A 21 -0.92 26.63 7.65
N LEU A 22 -1.30 25.94 8.72
CA LEU A 22 -0.48 25.65 9.88
C LEU A 22 -0.45 24.15 10.13
N GLN A 23 0.57 23.69 10.84
CA GLN A 23 0.62 22.33 11.36
C GLN A 23 -0.59 22.09 12.27
N GLY A 24 -1.23 20.93 12.12
CA GLY A 24 -2.44 20.57 12.85
C GLY A 24 -3.74 21.10 12.24
N ASP A 25 -3.69 21.94 11.20
CA ASP A 25 -4.91 22.37 10.52
C ASP A 25 -5.69 21.17 9.99
N VAL A 26 -6.99 21.14 10.25
CA VAL A 26 -7.91 20.11 9.76
C VAL A 26 -8.55 20.60 8.48
N LEU A 27 -8.49 19.78 7.45
CA LEU A 27 -9.04 20.08 6.13
C LEU A 27 -10.17 19.10 5.82
N LYS A 28 -11.28 19.59 5.26
CA LYS A 28 -12.35 18.76 4.72
C LYS A 28 -12.00 18.31 3.30
N VAL A 29 -12.04 17.02 3.03
CA VAL A 29 -11.74 16.45 1.72
C VAL A 29 -13.01 16.49 0.86
N GLN A 30 -13.10 17.49 -0.02
CA GLN A 30 -14.28 17.73 -0.85
C GLN A 30 -13.92 18.36 -2.21
N GLY A 31 -14.85 18.30 -3.16
CA GLY A 31 -14.68 18.90 -4.49
C GLY A 31 -13.39 18.45 -5.19
N GLN A 32 -12.61 19.41 -5.69
CA GLN A 32 -11.33 19.13 -6.36
C GLN A 32 -10.35 18.38 -5.46
N PHE A 33 -10.35 18.64 -4.14
CA PHE A 33 -9.43 17.98 -3.22
C PHE A 33 -9.71 16.47 -3.11
N SER A 34 -10.99 16.07 -3.14
CA SER A 34 -11.37 14.66 -3.18
C SER A 34 -10.92 13.98 -4.48
N ASN A 35 -11.06 14.65 -5.62
CA ASN A 35 -10.61 14.12 -6.92
C ASN A 35 -9.10 13.86 -6.94
N PHE A 36 -8.31 14.75 -6.33
CA PHE A 36 -6.86 14.55 -6.18
C PHE A 36 -6.54 13.28 -5.38
N PHE A 37 -7.21 13.07 -4.25
CA PHE A 37 -7.02 11.84 -3.49
C PHE A 37 -7.37 10.59 -4.31
N LYS A 38 -8.52 10.58 -4.99
CA LYS A 38 -8.94 9.44 -5.82
C LYS A 38 -7.95 9.15 -6.96
N GLN A 39 -7.35 10.20 -7.54
CA GLN A 39 -6.39 10.06 -8.63
C GLN A 39 -5.03 9.50 -8.17
N PHE A 40 -4.47 10.06 -7.09
CA PHE A 40 -3.09 9.74 -6.67
C PHE A 40 -3.01 8.64 -5.61
N TYR A 41 -4.10 8.42 -4.87
CA TYR A 41 -4.18 7.45 -3.79
C TYR A 41 -5.47 6.62 -3.92
N PRO A 42 -5.65 5.86 -5.03
CA PRO A 42 -6.90 5.14 -5.31
C PRO A 42 -7.25 4.07 -4.27
N GLU A 43 -6.26 3.51 -3.58
CA GLU A 43 -6.41 2.57 -2.45
C GLU A 43 -7.12 3.23 -1.24
N VAL A 44 -7.09 4.56 -1.15
CA VAL A 44 -7.80 5.33 -0.13
C VAL A 44 -9.25 5.50 -0.56
N SER A 45 -10.05 4.47 -0.32
CA SER A 45 -11.50 4.54 -0.53
C SER A 45 -12.13 5.41 0.55
N PHE A 46 -12.84 6.45 0.11
CA PHE A 46 -13.72 7.24 0.95
C PHE A 46 -15.16 6.80 0.70
N PRO A 47 -15.93 6.42 1.74
CA PRO A 47 -17.36 6.20 1.58
C PRO A 47 -18.02 7.47 1.02
N ASP A 48 -18.79 7.35 -0.06
CA ASP A 48 -19.38 8.50 -0.76
C ASP A 48 -20.42 9.29 0.09
N HIS A 49 -20.75 8.82 1.29
CA HIS A 49 -21.75 9.40 2.18
C HIS A 49 -21.20 9.92 3.51
N GLU A 50 -19.88 9.87 3.72
CA GLU A 50 -19.27 10.33 4.96
C GLU A 50 -18.32 11.49 4.72
N ASP A 51 -18.46 12.56 5.50
CA ASP A 51 -17.53 13.67 5.50
C ASP A 51 -16.12 13.17 5.85
N GLN A 52 -15.16 13.49 4.99
CA GLN A 52 -13.77 13.07 5.13
C GLN A 52 -12.89 14.23 5.53
N TYR A 53 -11.91 13.94 6.37
CA TYR A 53 -11.00 14.95 6.87
C TYR A 53 -9.56 14.46 6.90
N VAL A 54 -8.64 15.41 6.78
CA VAL A 54 -7.21 15.20 6.95
C VAL A 54 -6.63 16.26 7.87
N MET A 55 -5.49 15.97 8.48
CA MET A 55 -4.75 16.92 9.32
C MET A 55 -3.40 17.25 8.69
N VAL A 56 -3.02 18.52 8.66
CA VAL A 56 -1.70 18.95 8.16
C VAL A 56 -0.60 18.55 9.14
N LEU A 57 0.43 17.86 8.63
CA LEU A 57 1.60 17.43 9.40
C LEU A 57 2.82 18.34 9.19
N THR A 58 2.95 18.98 8.02
CA THR A 58 4.09 19.86 7.73
C THR A 58 4.19 21.01 8.75
N GLN A 59 5.42 21.31 9.17
CA GLN A 59 5.69 22.34 10.16
C GLN A 59 5.22 23.74 9.72
N SER A 60 4.60 24.48 10.63
CA SER A 60 4.04 25.82 10.35
C SER A 60 5.08 26.80 9.80
N CYS A 61 6.34 26.74 10.27
CA CYS A 61 7.42 27.63 9.84
C CYS A 61 7.81 27.46 8.35
N ASP A 62 7.53 26.28 7.80
CA ASP A 62 7.78 25.94 6.39
C ASP A 62 6.60 26.30 5.49
N LEU A 63 5.39 26.37 6.06
CA LEU A 63 4.13 26.69 5.37
C LEU A 63 3.85 28.20 5.28
N VAL A 64 4.67 29.04 5.92
CA VAL A 64 4.47 30.49 5.92
C VAL A 64 4.44 31.03 4.49
N LYS A 65 3.31 31.63 4.14
CA LYS A 65 3.06 32.29 2.87
C LYS A 65 2.74 33.76 3.11
N SER A 66 3.43 34.65 2.41
CA SER A 66 3.14 36.08 2.39
C SER A 66 3.34 36.65 1.00
N HIS A 67 2.94 37.90 0.76
CA HIS A 67 3.18 38.57 -0.51
C HIS A 67 4.67 38.58 -0.91
N LYS A 68 5.58 38.52 0.08
CA LYS A 68 7.04 38.55 -0.12
C LYS A 68 7.72 37.18 -0.01
N ARG A 69 7.02 36.13 0.42
CA ARG A 69 7.63 34.84 0.73
C ARG A 69 6.75 33.66 0.31
N LYS A 70 7.32 32.77 -0.50
CA LYS A 70 6.74 31.46 -0.79
C LYS A 70 7.06 30.48 0.35
N PRO A 71 6.21 29.46 0.59
CA PRO A 71 6.54 28.35 1.47
C PRO A 71 7.90 27.72 1.10
N LYS A 72 8.63 27.25 2.11
CA LYS A 72 10.00 26.70 1.93
C LYS A 72 10.01 25.28 1.40
N VAL A 73 8.93 24.54 1.64
CA VAL A 73 8.80 23.12 1.30
C VAL A 73 8.29 22.91 -0.11
N SER A 74 8.74 21.83 -0.73
CA SER A 74 8.21 21.34 -2.01
C SER A 74 6.89 20.59 -1.85
N HIS A 75 6.66 20.00 -0.67
CA HIS A 75 5.50 19.18 -0.37
C HIS A 75 4.88 19.50 0.99
N ILE A 76 3.56 19.37 1.06
CA ILE A 76 2.74 19.46 2.25
C ILE A 76 2.27 18.04 2.59
N ASN A 77 2.62 17.55 3.78
CA ASN A 77 2.18 16.26 4.27
C ASN A 77 0.91 16.45 5.08
N VAL A 78 -0.05 15.56 4.85
CA VAL A 78 -1.29 15.46 5.61
C VAL A 78 -1.50 14.02 6.06
N CYS A 79 -2.21 13.77 7.16
CA CYS A 79 -2.64 12.43 7.53
C CYS A 79 -4.15 12.30 7.56
N LEU A 80 -4.64 11.06 7.43
CA LEU A 80 -6.06 10.78 7.48
C LEU A 80 -6.63 10.94 8.88
N ILE A 81 -7.84 11.46 8.96
CA ILE A 81 -8.65 11.48 10.17
C ILE A 81 -9.74 10.41 10.06
N ARG A 82 -9.96 9.69 11.16
CA ARG A 82 -10.98 8.65 11.30
C ARG A 82 -11.77 8.86 12.59
N THR A 83 -12.96 8.28 12.66
CA THR A 83 -13.75 8.31 13.89
C THR A 83 -13.04 7.52 14.97
N LEU A 84 -13.04 8.02 16.21
CA LEU A 84 -12.51 7.30 17.36
C LEU A 84 -13.15 5.91 17.46
N ARG A 85 -14.45 5.82 17.18
CA ARG A 85 -15.19 4.56 17.17
C ARG A 85 -14.60 3.53 16.21
N SER A 86 -14.21 3.94 15.00
CA SER A 86 -13.61 3.02 14.03
C SER A 86 -12.27 2.48 14.54
N LEU A 87 -11.42 3.35 15.11
CA LEU A 87 -10.14 2.95 15.71
C LEU A 87 -10.35 2.00 16.87
N VAL A 88 -11.29 2.29 17.78
CA VAL A 88 -11.62 1.42 18.92
C VAL A 88 -12.09 0.05 18.45
N ARG A 89 -12.89 -0.03 17.37
CA ARG A 89 -13.31 -1.32 16.79
C ARG A 89 -12.11 -2.13 16.31
N VAL A 90 -11.18 -1.51 15.59
CA VAL A 90 -9.95 -2.17 15.11
C VAL A 90 -9.07 -2.61 16.28
N LEU A 91 -8.87 -1.76 17.30
CA LEU A 91 -8.11 -2.14 18.50
C LEU A 91 -8.74 -3.35 19.21
N ILE A 92 -10.07 -3.40 19.30
CA ILE A 92 -10.78 -4.53 19.91
C ILE A 92 -10.64 -5.79 19.05
N SER A 93 -10.78 -5.69 17.72
CA SER A 93 -10.74 -6.86 16.83
C SER A 93 -9.33 -7.43 16.63
N GLU A 94 -8.32 -6.57 16.50
CA GLU A 94 -6.95 -6.98 16.15
C GLU A 94 -6.08 -7.24 17.38
N GLU A 95 -6.23 -6.46 18.46
CA GLU A 95 -5.35 -6.56 19.63
C GLU A 95 -6.00 -7.31 20.80
N ILE A 96 -7.25 -6.98 21.14
CA ILE A 96 -7.90 -7.54 22.33
C ILE A 96 -8.54 -8.91 22.04
N LYS A 97 -9.17 -9.06 20.87
CA LYS A 97 -9.84 -10.30 20.40
C LYS A 97 -10.79 -10.90 21.46
N PRO A 98 -11.87 -10.19 21.84
CA PRO A 98 -12.79 -10.68 22.86
C PRO A 98 -13.52 -11.95 22.40
N LEU A 99 -13.91 -12.80 23.36
CA LEU A 99 -14.74 -13.97 23.09
C LEU A 99 -16.18 -13.51 22.80
N SER A 100 -16.68 -13.79 21.61
CA SER A 100 -18.05 -13.42 21.21
C SER A 100 -19.02 -14.56 21.52
N ILE A 101 -19.97 -14.34 22.43
CA ILE A 101 -21.02 -15.31 22.80
C ILE A 101 -22.39 -14.63 22.76
N ALA A 102 -23.29 -15.16 21.93
CA ALA A 102 -24.68 -14.68 21.82
C ALA A 102 -24.80 -13.15 21.62
N GLY A 103 -23.89 -12.55 20.82
CA GLY A 103 -23.87 -11.11 20.55
C GLY A 103 -23.17 -10.25 21.62
N ASN A 104 -22.61 -10.86 22.66
CA ASN A 104 -21.82 -10.17 23.68
C ASN A 104 -20.33 -10.41 23.48
N ASN A 105 -19.53 -9.35 23.63
CA ASN A 105 -18.07 -9.45 23.64
C ASN A 105 -17.58 -9.55 25.09
N ILE A 106 -17.07 -10.72 25.45
CA ILE A 106 -16.57 -11.04 26.78
C ILE A 106 -15.05 -10.87 26.79
N LEU A 107 -14.56 -10.15 27.79
CA LEU A 107 -13.16 -9.77 27.93
C LEU A 107 -12.75 -9.91 29.38
N GLU A 108 -11.55 -10.44 29.59
CA GLU A 108 -10.95 -10.56 30.92
C GLU A 108 -10.69 -9.18 31.51
N ARG A 109 -10.70 -9.10 32.84
CA ARG A 109 -10.51 -7.83 33.56
C ARG A 109 -9.21 -7.14 33.19
N GLU A 110 -8.10 -7.88 33.10
CA GLU A 110 -6.80 -7.33 32.73
C GLU A 110 -6.82 -6.73 31.31
N ALA A 111 -7.41 -7.44 30.35
CA ALA A 111 -7.56 -6.94 28.98
C ALA A 111 -8.40 -5.66 28.92
N ASN A 112 -9.46 -5.57 29.72
CA ASN A 112 -10.28 -4.36 29.87
C ASN A 112 -9.47 -3.19 30.44
N ASP A 113 -8.70 -3.44 31.49
CA ASP A 113 -7.92 -2.41 32.17
C ASP A 113 -6.79 -1.88 31.26
N ARG A 114 -6.14 -2.77 30.49
CA ARG A 114 -5.17 -2.38 29.45
C ARG A 114 -5.83 -1.54 28.34
N LEU A 115 -7.02 -1.91 27.88
CA LEU A 115 -7.76 -1.15 26.87
C LEU A 115 -8.12 0.25 27.39
N LYS A 116 -8.60 0.35 28.63
CA LYS A 116 -8.91 1.64 29.27
C LYS A 116 -7.68 2.53 29.42
N ASP A 117 -6.54 1.96 29.82
CA ASP A 117 -5.28 2.71 29.93
C ASP A 117 -4.84 3.25 28.56
N LYS A 118 -4.86 2.41 27.52
CA LYS A 118 -4.58 2.83 26.13
C LYS A 118 -5.50 3.96 25.67
N LEU A 119 -6.81 3.80 25.86
CA LEU A 119 -7.79 4.83 25.47
C LEU A 119 -7.61 6.11 26.30
N SER A 120 -7.32 6.01 27.59
CA SER A 120 -7.02 7.16 28.43
C SER A 120 -5.81 7.93 27.90
N LYS A 121 -4.72 7.22 27.55
CA LYS A 121 -3.53 7.84 26.97
C LYS A 121 -3.82 8.49 25.61
N LEU A 122 -4.59 7.84 24.75
CA LEU A 122 -5.04 8.40 23.48
C LEU A 122 -5.86 9.69 23.68
N LEU A 123 -6.88 9.65 24.54
CA LEU A 123 -7.76 10.81 24.79
C LEU A 123 -7.01 12.00 25.41
N ASN A 124 -5.95 11.76 26.18
CA ASN A 124 -5.08 12.80 26.71
C ASN A 124 -3.99 13.24 25.73
N ASN A 125 -3.95 12.64 24.53
CA ASN A 125 -2.87 12.78 23.57
C ASN A 125 -1.48 12.47 24.19
N SER A 126 -1.42 11.62 25.22
CA SER A 126 -0.16 11.26 25.88
C SER A 126 0.47 9.99 25.31
N ASP A 127 -0.26 9.22 24.50
CA ASP A 127 0.33 8.19 23.65
C ASP A 127 0.91 8.86 22.40
N GLN A 128 2.23 9.01 22.36
CA GLN A 128 2.93 9.89 21.42
C GLN A 128 3.29 9.23 20.09
N LYS A 129 2.84 8.00 19.82
CA LYS A 129 3.46 7.23 18.73
C LYS A 129 2.73 7.29 17.40
N LEU A 130 1.41 7.11 17.33
CA LEU A 130 0.76 6.87 16.04
C LEU A 130 -0.49 7.72 15.80
N ASN A 131 -1.13 8.18 16.86
CA ASN A 131 -2.48 8.73 16.79
C ASN A 131 -2.58 10.03 17.57
N PHE A 132 -3.40 10.95 17.07
CA PHE A 132 -3.73 12.20 17.76
C PHE A 132 -5.23 12.34 17.90
N PHE A 133 -5.73 12.34 19.13
CA PHE A 133 -7.12 12.51 19.47
C PHE A 133 -7.62 13.93 19.21
N LEU A 134 -8.80 14.00 18.59
CA LEU A 134 -9.50 15.20 18.16
C LEU A 134 -10.93 15.15 18.71
N PRO A 135 -11.27 15.86 19.81
CA PRO A 135 -12.60 15.81 20.39
C PRO A 135 -13.65 16.38 19.44
N MET A 136 -14.89 15.95 19.59
CA MET A 136 -16.01 16.40 18.77
C MET A 136 -16.14 17.94 18.81
N GLN A 137 -16.00 18.56 17.64
CA GLN A 137 -16.29 19.97 17.41
C GLN A 137 -16.76 20.12 15.97
N SER A 138 -17.82 20.91 15.74
CA SER A 138 -18.30 21.21 14.38
C SER A 138 -17.13 21.64 13.47
N PRO A 139 -16.95 21.00 12.30
CA PRO A 139 -17.93 20.17 11.59
C PRO A 139 -17.97 18.67 11.95
N PHE A 140 -17.14 18.20 12.88
CA PHE A 140 -17.18 16.80 13.31
C PHE A 140 -18.49 16.48 14.04
N THR A 141 -19.08 15.35 13.67
CA THR A 141 -20.31 14.80 14.26
C THR A 141 -20.04 13.82 15.41
N GLU A 142 -18.79 13.39 15.57
CA GLU A 142 -18.32 12.57 16.69
C GLU A 142 -16.83 12.83 16.97
N ASP A 143 -16.30 12.20 18.01
CA ASP A 143 -14.89 12.27 18.33
C ASP A 143 -14.03 11.59 17.24
N MET A 144 -12.93 12.23 16.89
CA MET A 144 -12.06 11.85 15.78
C MET A 144 -10.64 11.54 16.26
N VAL A 145 -9.86 10.92 15.39
CA VAL A 145 -8.44 10.62 15.60
C VAL A 145 -7.69 10.81 14.29
N ALA A 146 -6.61 11.57 14.32
CA ALA A 146 -5.67 11.68 13.22
C ALA A 146 -4.65 10.53 13.27
N MET A 147 -4.50 9.82 12.15
CA MET A 147 -3.66 8.63 11.99
C MET A 147 -2.31 9.03 11.40
N ILE A 148 -1.37 9.49 12.23
CA ILE A 148 -0.14 10.17 11.80
C ILE A 148 0.70 9.35 10.79
N PRO A 149 0.92 8.03 10.97
CA PRO A 149 1.68 7.22 10.02
C PRO A 149 1.04 7.12 8.64
N LEU A 150 -0.29 7.24 8.56
CA LEU A 150 -1.05 7.16 7.32
C LEU A 150 -1.06 8.55 6.65
N SER A 151 0.12 8.95 6.20
CA SER A 151 0.40 10.27 5.65
C SER A 151 0.50 10.28 4.12
N PHE A 152 0.11 11.41 3.54
CA PHE A 152 0.02 11.65 2.10
C PHE A 152 0.64 12.99 1.78
N SER A 153 1.40 13.04 0.69
CA SER A 153 2.10 14.25 0.27
C SER A 153 1.38 14.94 -0.88
N PHE A 154 1.28 16.26 -0.78
CA PHE A 154 0.75 17.14 -1.81
C PHE A 154 1.83 18.12 -2.24
N ARG A 155 2.02 18.31 -3.55
CA ARG A 155 2.93 19.35 -4.05
C ARG A 155 2.49 20.73 -3.58
N ILE A 156 3.46 21.62 -3.39
CA ILE A 156 3.21 22.98 -2.91
C ILE A 156 2.28 23.81 -3.82
N GLU A 157 2.19 23.43 -5.10
CA GLU A 157 1.24 24.01 -6.06
C GLU A 157 -0.21 23.89 -5.59
N HIS A 158 -0.54 22.86 -4.80
CA HIS A 158 -1.87 22.64 -4.22
C HIS A 158 -2.13 23.42 -2.94
N TYR A 159 -1.21 24.29 -2.49
CA TYR A 159 -1.35 25.03 -1.22
C TYR A 159 -2.70 25.74 -1.08
N ASN A 160 -3.12 26.48 -2.12
CA ASN A 160 -4.38 27.25 -2.07
C ASN A 160 -5.60 26.32 -1.98
N LEU A 161 -5.58 25.20 -2.72
CA LEU A 161 -6.63 24.19 -2.66
C LEU A 161 -6.78 23.63 -1.24
N LEU A 162 -5.65 23.31 -0.59
CA LEU A 162 -5.65 22.83 0.78
C LEU A 162 -6.13 23.90 1.77
N ALA A 163 -5.62 25.13 1.66
CA ALA A 163 -5.96 26.25 2.55
C ALA A 163 -7.46 26.60 2.51
N GLN A 164 -8.08 26.54 1.34
CA GLN A 164 -9.51 26.79 1.15
C GLN A 164 -10.41 25.71 1.76
N ASN A 165 -9.87 24.51 1.98
CA ASN A 165 -10.61 23.40 2.58
C ASN A 165 -10.43 23.30 4.10
N LYS A 166 -9.78 24.29 4.72
CA LYS A 166 -9.55 24.32 6.17
C LYS A 166 -10.86 24.52 6.95
N VAL A 167 -11.09 23.68 7.95
CA VAL A 167 -12.31 23.70 8.77
C VAL A 167 -12.06 23.80 10.27
N LEU A 168 -10.89 23.38 10.77
CA LEU A 168 -10.49 23.56 12.17
C LEU A 168 -8.99 23.87 12.25
N VAL A 169 -8.60 24.56 13.32
CA VAL A 169 -7.22 24.93 13.63
C VAL A 169 -6.93 24.47 15.05
N LEU A 170 -5.76 23.85 15.29
CA LEU A 170 -5.32 23.53 16.65
C LEU A 170 -4.75 24.76 17.35
N LYS A 171 -4.89 24.85 18.67
CA LYS A 171 -4.17 25.88 19.45
C LYS A 171 -2.65 25.67 19.35
N PRO A 172 -1.83 26.73 19.50
CA PRO A 172 -0.39 26.65 19.32
C PRO A 172 0.30 25.54 20.12
N GLU A 173 -0.12 25.30 21.37
CA GLU A 173 0.42 24.25 22.23
C GLU A 173 0.15 22.83 21.69
N PHE A 174 -0.98 22.61 21.02
CA PHE A 174 -1.32 21.34 20.38
C PHE A 174 -0.65 21.19 19.01
N GLN A 175 -0.43 22.30 18.29
CA GLN A 175 0.41 22.29 17.08
C GLN A 175 1.84 21.84 17.43
N ALA A 176 2.43 22.44 18.47
CA ALA A 176 3.75 22.06 18.97
C ALA A 176 3.80 20.58 19.40
N LYS A 177 2.72 20.08 20.02
CA LYS A 177 2.60 18.66 20.40
C LYS A 177 2.57 17.73 19.19
N VAL A 178 1.87 18.09 18.11
CA VAL A 178 1.92 17.36 16.83
C VAL A 178 3.34 17.38 16.27
N GLY A 179 4.01 18.53 16.28
CA GLY A 179 5.42 18.66 15.86
C GLY A 179 6.37 17.76 16.65
N TYR A 180 6.18 17.67 17.98
CA TYR A 180 6.94 16.75 18.84
C TYR A 180 6.72 15.29 18.43
N ILE A 181 5.47 14.86 18.26
CA ILE A 181 5.13 13.48 17.87
C ILE A 181 5.75 13.12 16.51
N ILE A 182 5.66 14.02 15.53
CA ILE A 182 6.28 13.82 14.21
C ILE A 182 7.80 13.70 14.33
N SER A 183 8.42 14.51 15.21
CA SER A 183 9.85 14.41 15.49
C SER A 183 10.23 13.12 16.19
N GLU A 184 9.39 12.53 17.04
CA GLU A 184 9.67 11.21 17.60
C GLU A 184 9.54 10.08 16.57
N LEU A 185 8.58 10.21 15.64
CA LEU A 185 8.34 9.21 14.60
C LEU A 185 9.37 9.22 13.48
N TYR A 186 9.70 10.41 13.00
CA TYR A 186 10.50 10.62 11.78
C TYR A 186 11.75 11.45 12.03
N GLY A 187 11.91 12.01 13.23
CA GLY A 187 13.14 12.68 13.59
C GLY A 187 14.25 11.66 13.65
N ARG A 188 15.22 11.83 12.74
CA ARG A 188 16.54 11.29 12.99
C ARG A 188 17.09 12.06 14.18
N VAL A 189 17.42 11.36 15.26
CA VAL A 189 18.43 11.87 16.20
C VAL A 189 19.62 12.26 15.32
N GLY A 190 20.26 13.40 15.56
CA GLY A 190 21.44 13.86 14.81
C GLY A 190 22.64 12.94 15.01
N THR A 191 22.50 11.69 14.63
CA THR A 191 23.55 10.69 14.56
C THR A 191 24.17 10.82 13.19
N PRO A 192 25.51 10.94 13.11
CA PRO A 192 26.21 10.91 11.84
C PRO A 192 25.78 9.69 11.02
N ASP A 193 25.38 9.91 9.77
CA ASP A 193 25.08 8.85 8.81
C ASP A 193 26.38 8.34 8.16
N LEU A 194 26.35 7.17 7.51
CA LEU A 194 27.52 6.62 6.79
C LEU A 194 28.10 7.61 5.76
N SER A 195 27.24 8.44 5.17
CA SER A 195 27.65 9.52 4.26
C SER A 195 28.55 10.57 4.92
N ASP A 196 28.36 10.84 6.20
CA ASP A 196 29.20 11.78 6.97
C ASP A 196 30.60 11.21 7.24
N PHE A 197 30.78 9.90 7.04
CA PHE A 197 32.05 9.19 7.10
C PHE A 197 32.61 8.82 5.72
N GLY A 198 32.12 9.47 4.65
CA GLY A 198 32.65 9.30 3.30
C GLY A 198 32.15 8.06 2.54
N TRP A 199 31.16 7.35 3.08
CA TRP A 199 30.51 6.26 2.35
C TRP A 199 29.47 6.82 1.38
N ASN A 200 29.53 6.38 0.13
CA ASN A 200 28.50 6.67 -0.87
C ASN A 200 27.60 5.45 -1.09
N ASP A 201 26.53 5.62 -1.87
CA ASP A 201 25.58 4.56 -2.20
C ASP A 201 26.23 3.31 -2.80
N LYS A 202 27.39 3.46 -3.45
CA LYS A 202 28.15 2.32 -3.99
C LYS A 202 28.84 1.56 -2.86
N SER A 203 29.57 2.24 -1.99
CA SER A 203 30.24 1.62 -0.83
C SER A 203 29.26 0.89 0.09
N VAL A 204 28.07 1.46 0.31
CA VAL A 204 27.00 0.82 1.10
C VAL A 204 26.50 -0.45 0.40
N ARG A 205 26.23 -0.38 -0.91
CA ARG A 205 25.80 -1.55 -1.68
C ARG A 205 26.85 -2.65 -1.74
N ASP A 206 28.12 -2.29 -1.92
CA ASP A 206 29.22 -3.25 -1.95
C ASP A 206 29.34 -3.99 -0.60
N TYR A 207 29.20 -3.28 0.53
CA TYR A 207 29.18 -3.90 1.85
C TYR A 207 27.96 -4.80 2.09
N ILE A 208 26.77 -4.36 1.66
CA ILE A 208 25.55 -5.19 1.71
C ILE A 208 25.76 -6.48 0.90
N ASN A 209 26.30 -6.39 -0.31
CA ASN A 209 26.57 -7.56 -1.14
C ASN A 209 27.54 -8.54 -0.47
N THR A 210 28.58 -8.04 0.21
CA THR A 210 29.49 -8.88 1.00
C THR A 210 28.75 -9.59 2.14
N LEU A 211 27.93 -8.87 2.91
CA LEU A 211 27.13 -9.47 3.99
C LEU A 211 26.17 -10.55 3.47
N LEU A 212 25.50 -10.30 2.35
CA LEU A 212 24.55 -11.24 1.76
C LEU A 212 25.26 -12.48 1.20
N HIS A 213 26.45 -12.30 0.61
CA HIS A 213 27.29 -13.39 0.12
C HIS A 213 27.73 -14.32 1.27
N ASP A 214 28.17 -13.74 2.40
CA ASP A 214 28.61 -14.51 3.58
C ASP A 214 27.46 -15.32 4.21
N LEU A 215 26.22 -14.91 4.00
CA LEU A 215 25.02 -15.60 4.47
C LEU A 215 24.51 -16.71 3.51
N ASN A 216 25.23 -16.99 2.41
CA ASN A 216 24.84 -17.97 1.39
C ASN A 216 23.41 -17.76 0.84
N LEU A 217 23.00 -16.50 0.69
CA LEU A 217 21.67 -16.17 0.17
C LEU A 217 21.63 -16.34 -1.35
N ILE A 218 20.80 -17.26 -1.82
CA ILE A 218 20.54 -17.48 -3.24
C ILE A 218 19.31 -16.67 -3.64
N GLN A 219 19.49 -15.67 -4.48
CA GLN A 219 18.40 -14.87 -5.03
C GLN A 219 17.74 -15.62 -6.20
N VAL A 220 16.41 -15.70 -6.20
CA VAL A 220 15.61 -16.20 -7.32
C VAL A 220 14.74 -15.08 -7.91
N PRO A 221 14.38 -15.14 -9.22
CA PRO A 221 13.68 -14.05 -9.90
C PRO A 221 12.27 -13.74 -9.37
N ASP A 222 11.51 -14.78 -9.00
CA ASP A 222 10.15 -14.64 -8.50
C ASP A 222 9.72 -15.82 -7.60
N SER A 223 8.52 -15.75 -7.03
CA SER A 223 7.96 -16.75 -6.13
C SER A 223 7.73 -18.13 -6.77
N GLY A 224 7.58 -18.21 -8.09
CA GLY A 224 7.39 -19.48 -8.80
C GLY A 224 8.62 -20.38 -8.73
N PHE A 225 9.82 -19.78 -8.69
CA PHE A 225 11.07 -20.52 -8.46
C PHE A 225 11.12 -21.13 -7.06
N LEU A 226 10.65 -20.41 -6.04
CA LEU A 226 10.60 -20.94 -4.66
C LEU A 226 9.69 -22.17 -4.59
N GLN A 227 8.49 -22.08 -5.16
CA GLN A 227 7.55 -23.20 -5.20
C GLN A 227 8.14 -24.40 -5.96
N TYR A 228 8.78 -24.15 -7.11
CA TYR A 228 9.42 -25.22 -7.88
C TYR A 228 10.55 -25.90 -7.11
N ILE A 229 11.38 -25.14 -6.40
CA ILE A 229 12.46 -25.68 -5.57
C ILE A 229 11.89 -26.52 -4.44
N GLU A 230 10.86 -26.05 -3.72
CA GLU A 230 10.20 -26.80 -2.65
C GLU A 230 9.61 -28.14 -3.14
N GLU A 231 8.97 -28.15 -4.30
CA GLU A 231 8.34 -29.35 -4.87
C GLU A 231 9.36 -30.38 -5.39
N ASN A 232 10.56 -29.92 -5.78
CA ASN A 232 11.56 -30.75 -6.47
C ASN A 232 12.83 -31.02 -5.64
N TRP A 233 12.94 -30.43 -4.45
CA TRP A 233 14.02 -30.70 -3.51
C TRP A 233 13.82 -32.07 -2.85
N LYS A 234 14.50 -33.10 -3.39
CA LYS A 234 14.49 -34.46 -2.84
C LYS A 234 15.81 -34.76 -2.14
N ASP A 235 15.77 -34.85 -0.81
CA ASP A 235 16.81 -35.36 0.11
C ASP A 235 18.27 -34.94 -0.17
N GLY A 236 18.48 -33.74 -0.73
CA GLY A 236 19.82 -33.14 -0.90
C GLY A 236 20.68 -33.69 -2.03
N ASN A 237 20.12 -34.50 -2.94
CA ASN A 237 20.87 -35.10 -4.05
C ASN A 237 21.02 -34.18 -5.28
N THR A 238 20.41 -33.01 -5.28
CA THR A 238 20.42 -32.04 -6.39
C THR A 238 20.70 -30.66 -5.82
N SER A 239 21.63 -29.92 -6.41
CA SER A 239 21.97 -28.58 -5.93
C SER A 239 20.84 -27.57 -6.21
N ILE A 240 20.72 -26.53 -5.37
CA ILE A 240 19.69 -25.49 -5.56
C ILE A 240 19.89 -24.78 -6.91
N HIS A 241 21.14 -24.58 -7.34
CA HIS A 241 21.46 -24.00 -8.65
C HIS A 241 20.94 -24.85 -9.81
N GLU A 242 21.07 -26.18 -9.75
CA GLU A 242 20.51 -27.07 -10.78
C GLU A 242 18.97 -27.01 -10.83
N LEU A 243 18.30 -26.78 -9.70
CA LEU A 243 16.84 -26.63 -9.67
C LEU A 243 16.40 -25.29 -10.27
N ILE A 244 17.17 -24.21 -10.04
CA ILE A 244 16.91 -22.91 -10.66
C ILE A 244 17.04 -23.02 -12.18
N GLU A 245 18.12 -23.62 -12.69
CA GLU A 245 18.32 -23.81 -14.13
C GLU A 245 17.21 -24.66 -14.78
N LYS A 246 16.73 -25.70 -14.08
CA LYS A 246 15.60 -26.51 -14.55
C LYS A 246 14.29 -25.73 -14.56
N CYS A 247 14.08 -24.86 -13.58
CA CYS A 247 12.92 -23.97 -13.53
C CYS A 247 12.96 -22.97 -14.70
N ASP A 248 14.11 -22.37 -14.96
CA ASP A 248 14.33 -21.48 -16.11
C ASP A 248 14.05 -22.18 -17.44
N ALA A 249 14.61 -23.38 -17.64
CA ALA A 249 14.40 -24.16 -18.85
C ALA A 249 12.92 -24.53 -19.04
N LYS A 250 12.19 -24.83 -17.95
CA LYS A 250 10.76 -25.08 -17.97
C LYS A 250 9.97 -23.82 -18.34
N ASN A 251 10.25 -22.69 -17.71
CA ASN A 251 9.57 -21.42 -17.98
C ASN A 251 9.76 -20.99 -19.44
N VAL A 252 10.97 -21.17 -19.98
CA VAL A 252 11.26 -20.95 -21.41
C VAL A 252 10.47 -21.90 -22.28
N ALA A 253 10.44 -23.20 -21.98
CA ALA A 253 9.66 -24.18 -22.75
C ALA A 253 8.15 -23.88 -22.74
N ASP A 254 7.62 -23.48 -21.58
CA ASP A 254 6.21 -23.13 -21.39
C ASP A 254 5.86 -21.84 -22.16
N SER A 255 6.79 -20.89 -22.29
CA SER A 255 6.60 -19.67 -23.08
C SER A 255 6.40 -19.93 -24.58
N PHE A 256 6.91 -21.06 -25.11
CA PHE A 256 6.72 -21.46 -26.52
C PHE A 256 5.43 -22.27 -26.75
N GLN A 257 4.74 -22.68 -25.69
CA GLN A 257 3.53 -23.49 -25.79
C GLN A 257 2.36 -22.78 -26.51
N PRO A 258 2.11 -21.47 -26.32
CA PRO A 258 1.10 -20.72 -27.07
C PRO A 258 1.38 -20.74 -28.58
N ILE A 259 2.63 -20.48 -28.98
CA ILE A 259 3.08 -20.47 -30.38
C ILE A 259 2.87 -21.85 -31.02
N ARG A 260 3.19 -22.92 -30.27
CA ARG A 260 2.99 -24.29 -30.72
C ARG A 260 1.50 -24.63 -30.91
N ASN A 261 0.64 -24.13 -30.03
CA ASN A 261 -0.81 -24.32 -30.13
C ASN A 261 -1.39 -23.56 -31.31
N GLU A 262 -0.92 -22.34 -31.57
CA GLU A 262 -1.33 -21.53 -32.72
C GLU A 262 -0.93 -22.19 -34.05
N LEU A 263 0.31 -22.67 -34.17
CA LEU A 263 0.79 -23.42 -35.33
C LEU A 263 -0.06 -24.67 -35.62
N LYS A 264 -0.43 -25.42 -34.56
CA LYS A 264 -1.33 -26.57 -34.71
C LYS A 264 -2.71 -26.18 -35.25
N GLN A 265 -3.28 -25.07 -34.76
CA GLN A 265 -4.59 -24.61 -35.24
C GLN A 265 -4.54 -24.09 -36.68
N ASN A 266 -3.46 -23.40 -37.05
CA ASN A 266 -3.25 -22.92 -38.41
C ASN A 266 -3.07 -24.08 -39.40
N LEU A 267 -2.25 -25.07 -39.05
CA LEU A 267 -2.11 -26.32 -39.83
C LEU A 267 -3.45 -27.04 -39.98
N LYS A 268 -4.21 -27.18 -38.90
CA LYS A 268 -5.55 -27.79 -38.93
C LYS A 268 -6.48 -27.05 -39.87
N THR A 269 -6.46 -25.71 -39.84
CA THR A 269 -7.29 -24.87 -40.70
C THR A 269 -6.89 -24.99 -42.17
N GLN A 270 -5.60 -25.06 -42.48
CA GLN A 270 -5.12 -25.27 -43.85
C GLN A 270 -5.45 -26.67 -44.37
N LEU A 271 -5.31 -27.70 -43.55
CA LEU A 271 -5.72 -29.07 -43.90
C LEU A 271 -7.24 -29.14 -44.17
N ILE A 272 -8.07 -28.47 -43.35
CA ILE A 272 -9.52 -28.38 -43.59
C ILE A 272 -9.83 -27.74 -44.95
N ARG A 273 -9.11 -26.68 -45.32
CA ARG A 273 -9.27 -26.03 -46.63
C ARG A 273 -8.78 -26.89 -47.80
N LEU A 274 -7.73 -27.69 -47.62
CA LEU A 274 -7.15 -28.53 -48.67
C LEU A 274 -7.97 -29.78 -48.97
N PHE A 275 -8.63 -30.36 -47.97
CA PHE A 275 -9.30 -31.65 -48.15
C PHE A 275 -10.81 -31.57 -48.35
N GLU A 276 -11.46 -30.44 -48.04
CA GLU A 276 -12.93 -30.22 -48.09
C GLU A 276 -13.78 -31.35 -47.45
N ASP A 277 -13.15 -32.27 -46.72
CA ASP A 277 -13.72 -33.51 -46.24
C ASP A 277 -13.24 -33.76 -44.81
N LYS A 278 -14.20 -33.70 -43.89
CA LYS A 278 -13.99 -33.80 -42.45
C LYS A 278 -13.58 -35.21 -42.03
N GLU A 279 -14.00 -36.25 -42.75
CA GLU A 279 -13.63 -37.63 -42.44
C GLU A 279 -12.15 -37.88 -42.72
N LYS A 280 -11.64 -37.39 -43.86
CA LYS A 280 -10.24 -37.53 -44.24
C LYS A 280 -9.27 -36.88 -43.24
N ILE A 281 -9.72 -35.81 -42.60
CA ILE A 281 -8.97 -35.07 -41.56
C ILE A 281 -8.90 -35.85 -40.25
N ASP A 282 -9.98 -36.54 -39.87
CA ASP A 282 -9.99 -37.35 -38.65
C ASP A 282 -9.12 -38.61 -38.82
N THR A 283 -9.03 -39.16 -40.04
CA THR A 283 -8.07 -40.22 -40.38
C THR A 283 -6.62 -39.74 -40.27
N LEU A 284 -6.30 -38.55 -40.78
CA LEU A 284 -4.96 -37.95 -40.66
C LEU A 284 -4.57 -37.67 -39.19
N LYS A 285 -5.52 -37.28 -38.34
CA LYS A 285 -5.27 -37.07 -36.90
C LYS A 285 -4.95 -38.35 -36.14
N ALA A 286 -5.47 -39.48 -36.60
CA ALA A 286 -5.25 -40.78 -35.99
C ALA A 286 -3.92 -41.43 -36.43
N MET A 287 -3.21 -40.84 -37.39
CA MET A 287 -1.94 -41.37 -37.88
C MET A 287 -0.78 -41.10 -36.93
N GLU A 288 0.09 -42.09 -36.81
CA GLU A 288 1.41 -41.97 -36.20
C GLU A 288 2.22 -40.86 -36.89
N LYS A 289 3.02 -40.13 -36.11
CA LYS A 289 3.68 -38.88 -36.54
C LYS A 289 4.54 -39.04 -37.81
N LYS A 290 5.13 -40.23 -37.99
CA LYS A 290 5.99 -40.58 -39.13
C LYS A 290 5.19 -40.82 -40.41
N ASP A 291 3.99 -41.38 -40.28
CA ASP A 291 3.13 -41.71 -41.41
C ASP A 291 2.32 -40.49 -41.85
N LEU A 292 1.89 -39.67 -40.89
CA LEU A 292 1.28 -38.36 -41.17
C LEU A 292 2.23 -37.47 -41.98
N ALA A 293 3.52 -37.45 -41.65
CA ALA A 293 4.51 -36.65 -42.38
C ALA A 293 4.68 -37.11 -43.84
N LYS A 294 4.70 -38.43 -44.07
CA LYS A 294 4.77 -39.00 -45.43
C LYS A 294 3.51 -38.71 -46.24
N GLU A 295 2.36 -38.82 -45.60
CA GLU A 295 1.07 -38.62 -46.25
C GLU A 295 0.86 -37.14 -46.62
N ILE A 296 1.27 -36.21 -45.75
CA ILE A 296 1.30 -34.77 -46.07
C ILE A 296 2.23 -34.48 -47.25
N VAL A 297 3.43 -35.06 -47.30
CA VAL A 297 4.37 -34.90 -48.42
C VAL A 297 3.79 -35.44 -49.72
N ASN A 298 3.16 -36.62 -49.69
CA ASN A 298 2.50 -37.19 -50.87
C ASN A 298 1.36 -36.30 -51.37
N ILE A 299 0.59 -35.70 -50.47
CA ILE A 299 -0.52 -34.82 -50.86
C ILE A 299 0.00 -33.52 -51.46
N LEU A 300 1.01 -32.90 -50.87
CA LEU A 300 1.63 -31.70 -51.43
C LEU A 300 2.17 -31.96 -52.85
N ASN A 301 2.86 -33.08 -53.04
CA ASN A 301 3.38 -33.48 -54.36
C ASN A 301 2.30 -33.77 -55.41
N ASN A 302 1.12 -34.27 -55.00
CA ASN A 302 0.00 -34.57 -55.90
C ASN A 302 -0.93 -33.38 -56.17
N SER A 303 -0.84 -32.31 -55.37
CA SER A 303 -1.72 -31.13 -55.48
C SER A 303 -1.16 -30.05 -56.41
N GLY A 304 0.03 -30.25 -56.98
CA GLY A 304 0.67 -29.30 -57.90
C GLY A 304 1.12 -27.98 -57.25
N LEU A 305 1.47 -28.03 -55.95
CA LEU A 305 2.15 -26.96 -55.21
C LEU A 305 3.62 -27.31 -55.00
#